data_AF-L8JT62-F1
#
_entry.id   AF-L8JT62-F1
#
_cell.length_a   1.000
_cell.length_b   1.000
_cell.length_c   1.000
_cell.angle_alpha   90.00
_cell.angle_beta   90.00
_cell.angle_gamma   90.00
#
_symmetry.space_group_name_H-M   'P 1'
#
loop_
_entity.id
_entity.type
_entity.pdbx_description
1 polymer ?
#
loop_
_entity_poly.entity_id
_entity_poly.type
_entity_poly.pdbx_seq_one_letter_code
_entity_poly.pdbx_strand_id
1 'polypeptide(L)'
;MYLYLEYKLSNIVRGGIIYCGGDTIAALILGEFTLIRMLTMLVVGSTIYAFEIPNYFRWIDKKTLTLSGLKKAQAKTGLALLYFNPLWVARHLFFIKVSMLQWNEIAVISLINIGFYSFLVNIPIAVIANYLIQNQVNLKWRFLASAIFSALMAIYYAMSAVWFS
;
A
#
# COMPACT_ATOMS: atom_id res chain seq x y z
N MET A 1 21.36 -18.80 3.35
CA MET A 1 20.54 -18.26 4.46
C MET A 1 19.12 -17.97 3.99
N TYR A 2 18.20 -18.93 4.16
CA TYR A 2 16.82 -18.86 3.68
C TYR A 2 16.02 -17.71 4.32
N LEU A 3 15.06 -17.15 3.58
CA LEU A 3 14.12 -16.16 4.09
C LEU A 3 12.88 -16.92 4.55
N TYR A 4 12.63 -17.01 5.86
CA TYR A 4 11.42 -17.64 6.37
C TYR A 4 10.23 -16.73 6.08
N LEU A 5 9.38 -17.11 5.14
CA LEU A 5 8.15 -16.38 4.84
C LEU A 5 7.17 -16.47 6.02
N GLU A 6 6.45 -15.39 6.27
CA GLU A 6 5.52 -15.26 7.39
C GLU A 6 4.15 -14.84 6.88
N TYR A 7 3.12 -15.54 7.33
CA TYR A 7 1.73 -15.23 7.05
C TYR A 7 0.92 -15.49 8.33
N LYS A 8 0.87 -14.48 9.20
CA LYS A 8 0.21 -14.55 10.51
C LYS A 8 -1.22 -14.10 10.43
N LEU A 9 -2.10 -14.75 11.19
CA LEU A 9 -3.51 -14.36 11.35
C LEU A 9 -3.65 -12.88 11.74
N SER A 10 -2.77 -12.34 12.58
CA SER A 10 -2.77 -10.93 12.94
C SER A 10 -2.61 -9.99 11.74
N ASN A 11 -1.79 -10.36 10.74
CA ASN A 11 -1.60 -9.56 9.54
C ASN A 11 -2.77 -9.73 8.58
N ILE A 12 -3.32 -10.95 8.48
CA ILE A 12 -4.53 -11.22 7.68
C ILE A 12 -5.67 -10.32 8.15
N VAL A 13 -5.98 -10.34 9.45
CA VAL A 13 -7.08 -9.55 10.02
C VAL A 13 -6.82 -8.05 9.89
N ARG A 14 -5.62 -7.57 10.24
CA ARG A 14 -5.28 -6.14 10.13
C ARG A 14 -5.34 -5.65 8.68
N GLY A 15 -4.76 -6.42 7.76
CA GLY A 15 -4.74 -6.10 6.34
C GLY A 15 -6.16 -6.04 5.78
N GLY A 16 -6.95 -7.07 6.02
CA GLY A 16 -8.35 -7.12 5.61
C GLY A 16 -9.14 -5.90 6.08
N ILE A 17 -9.14 -5.64 7.39
CA ILE A 17 -9.94 -4.55 7.97
C ILE A 17 -9.49 -3.18 7.45
N ILE A 18 -8.19 -2.92 7.41
CA ILE A 18 -7.67 -1.57 7.11
C ILE A 18 -7.79 -1.25 5.61
N TYR A 19 -7.41 -2.18 4.74
CA TYR A 19 -7.53 -1.94 3.29
C TYR A 19 -8.99 -1.91 2.84
N CYS A 20 -9.84 -2.80 3.37
CA CYS A 20 -11.28 -2.75 3.14
C CYS A 20 -11.87 -1.43 3.64
N GLY A 21 -11.58 -1.04 4.88
CA GLY A 21 -12.13 0.18 5.48
C GLY A 21 -11.70 1.45 4.75
N GLY A 22 -10.40 1.58 4.46
CA GLY A 22 -9.85 2.73 3.72
C GLY A 22 -10.45 2.88 2.33
N ASP A 23 -10.49 1.79 1.55
CA ASP A 23 -11.07 1.82 0.21
C ASP A 23 -12.60 2.01 0.25
N THR A 24 -13.29 1.46 1.24
CA THR A 24 -14.75 1.67 1.40
C THR A 24 -15.07 3.14 1.65
N ILE A 25 -14.31 3.80 2.53
CA ILE A 25 -14.48 5.24 2.76
C ILE A 25 -14.21 6.03 1.47
N ALA A 26 -13.11 5.71 0.76
CA ALA A 26 -12.80 6.33 -0.51
C ALA A 26 -13.92 6.12 -1.56
N ALA A 27 -14.45 4.91 -1.66
CA ALA A 27 -15.54 4.57 -2.59
C ALA A 27 -16.84 5.31 -2.25
N LEU A 28 -17.16 5.49 -0.96
CA LEU A 28 -18.32 6.28 -0.53
C LEU A 28 -18.16 7.76 -0.88
N ILE A 29 -16.96 8.32 -0.72
CA ILE A 29 -16.65 9.71 -1.12
C ILE A 29 -16.83 9.90 -2.63
N LEU A 30 -16.40 8.92 -3.43
CA LEU A 30 -16.49 8.96 -4.90
C LEU A 30 -17.89 8.62 -5.45
N GLY A 31 -18.82 8.14 -4.62
CA GLY A 31 -20.10 7.62 -5.09
C GLY A 31 -20.00 6.29 -5.86
N GLU A 32 -18.89 5.57 -5.70
CA GLU A 32 -18.55 4.33 -6.42
C GLU A 32 -18.65 3.08 -5.53
N PHE A 33 -19.32 3.18 -4.38
CA PHE A 33 -19.42 2.07 -3.44
C PHE A 33 -20.17 0.88 -4.06
N THR A 34 -19.57 -0.31 -3.98
CA THR A 34 -20.23 -1.58 -4.27
C THR A 34 -19.78 -2.64 -3.26
N LEU A 35 -20.67 -3.60 -2.99
CA LEU A 35 -20.34 -4.72 -2.10
C LEU A 35 -19.20 -5.58 -2.68
N ILE A 36 -19.13 -5.71 -4.00
CA ILE A 36 -18.08 -6.48 -4.69
C ILE A 36 -16.71 -5.81 -4.50
N ARG A 37 -16.62 -4.48 -4.63
CA ARG A 37 -15.39 -3.71 -4.35
C ARG A 37 -14.93 -3.87 -2.92
N MET A 38 -15.84 -3.71 -1.96
CA MET A 38 -15.55 -3.89 -0.53
C MET A 38 -14.99 -5.29 -0.23
N LEU A 39 -15.68 -6.34 -0.70
CA LEU A 39 -15.24 -7.73 -0.48
C LEU A 39 -13.93 -8.04 -1.20
N THR A 40 -13.72 -7.50 -2.40
CA THR A 40 -12.45 -7.65 -3.13
C THR A 40 -11.30 -7.05 -2.33
N MET A 41 -11.47 -5.85 -1.80
CA MET A 41 -10.43 -5.19 -1.02
C MET A 41 -10.19 -5.86 0.33
N LEU A 42 -11.22 -6.46 0.94
CA LEU A 42 -11.07 -7.33 2.10
C LEU A 42 -10.20 -8.55 1.76
N VAL A 43 -10.47 -9.24 0.65
CA VAL A 43 -9.70 -10.42 0.23
C VAL A 43 -8.26 -10.05 -0.11
N VAL A 44 -8.04 -9.01 -0.93
CA VAL A 44 -6.70 -8.55 -1.32
C VAL A 44 -5.90 -8.12 -0.09
N GLY A 45 -6.52 -7.35 0.82
CA GLY A 45 -5.91 -6.93 2.08
C GLY A 45 -5.53 -8.10 2.98
N SER A 46 -6.40 -9.10 3.08
CA SER A 46 -6.21 -10.30 3.90
C SER A 46 -5.22 -11.30 3.31
N THR A 47 -4.99 -11.27 1.99
CA THR A 47 -4.17 -12.25 1.27
C THR A 47 -2.86 -11.62 0.79
N ILE A 48 -2.88 -11.04 -0.41
CA ILE A 48 -1.73 -10.51 -1.14
C ILE A 48 -0.97 -9.52 -0.25
N TYR A 49 -1.65 -8.54 0.33
CA TYR A 49 -0.98 -7.48 1.09
C TYR A 49 -0.48 -7.95 2.46
N ALA A 50 -1.28 -8.75 3.16
CA ALA A 50 -0.89 -9.36 4.44
C ALA A 50 0.26 -10.37 4.31
N PHE A 51 0.46 -10.94 3.13
CA PHE A 51 1.61 -11.78 2.82
C PHE A 51 2.81 -10.92 2.38
N GLU A 52 2.71 -10.15 1.30
CA GLU A 52 3.89 -9.53 0.68
C GLU A 52 4.56 -8.47 1.56
N ILE A 53 3.78 -7.55 2.15
CA ILE A 53 4.34 -6.37 2.84
C ILE A 53 5.18 -6.77 4.07
N PRO A 54 4.69 -7.61 5.01
CA PRO A 54 5.50 -8.01 6.16
C PRO A 54 6.77 -8.79 5.75
N ASN A 55 6.67 -9.61 4.70
CA ASN A 55 7.80 -10.35 4.15
C ASN A 55 8.85 -9.41 3.56
N TYR A 56 8.41 -8.38 2.82
CA TYR A 56 9.28 -7.38 2.25
C TYR A 56 9.99 -6.54 3.33
N PHE A 57 9.27 -6.11 4.37
CA PHE A 57 9.88 -5.37 5.49
C PHE A 57 10.93 -6.18 6.25
N ARG A 58 10.71 -7.50 6.41
CA ARG A 58 11.73 -8.40 6.98
C ARG A 58 12.93 -8.55 6.06
N TRP A 59 12.71 -8.62 4.75
CA TRP A 59 13.78 -8.61 3.78
C TRP A 59 14.61 -7.30 3.84
N ILE A 60 13.96 -6.13 3.97
CA ILE A 60 14.66 -4.85 4.16
C ILE A 60 15.55 -4.89 5.41
N ASP A 61 15.00 -5.33 6.55
CA ASP A 61 15.77 -5.38 7.80
C ASP A 61 16.98 -6.32 7.66
N LYS A 62 16.82 -7.47 7.00
CA LYS A 62 17.91 -8.40 6.69
C LYS A 62 18.95 -7.79 5.74
N LYS A 63 18.51 -7.14 4.67
CA LYS A 63 19.40 -6.54 3.65
C LYS A 63 20.21 -5.37 4.20
N THR A 64 19.71 -4.71 5.24
CA THR A 64 20.34 -3.54 5.88
C THR A 64 21.06 -3.86 7.19
N LEU A 65 21.27 -5.14 7.53
CA LEU A 65 21.95 -5.56 8.77
C LEU A 65 23.39 -5.01 8.88
N THR A 66 24.13 -4.98 7.76
CA THR A 66 25.52 -4.53 7.72
C THR A 66 25.68 -3.00 7.71
N LEU A 67 24.57 -2.27 7.56
CA LEU A 67 24.57 -0.81 7.54
C LEU A 67 24.30 -0.26 8.94
N SER A 68 24.83 0.92 9.23
CA SER A 68 24.63 1.64 10.49
C SER A 68 24.31 3.12 10.26
N GLY A 69 23.79 3.77 11.30
CA GLY A 69 23.49 5.21 11.31
C GLY A 69 22.58 5.67 10.16
N LEU A 70 22.90 6.83 9.59
CA LEU A 70 22.12 7.46 8.53
C LEU A 70 22.03 6.61 7.26
N LYS A 71 23.12 5.91 6.88
CA LYS A 71 23.15 5.04 5.70
C LYS A 71 22.11 3.92 5.80
N LYS A 72 21.97 3.32 7.00
CA LYS A 72 20.93 2.33 7.27
C LYS A 72 19.54 2.93 7.10
N ALA A 73 19.31 4.10 7.67
CA ALA A 73 18.00 4.74 7.66
C ALA A 73 17.54 5.11 6.24
N GLN A 74 18.45 5.67 5.44
CA GLN A 74 18.21 5.99 4.04
C GLN A 74 17.98 4.73 3.20
N ALA A 75 18.80 3.68 3.39
CA ALA A 75 18.64 2.43 2.66
C ALA A 75 17.29 1.76 2.95
N LYS A 76 16.85 1.71 4.22
CA LYS A 76 15.53 1.15 4.56
C LYS A 76 14.39 1.95 3.92
N THR A 77 14.47 3.27 3.98
CA THR A 77 13.46 4.17 3.40
C THR A 77 13.40 4.03 1.89
N GLY A 78 14.56 4.04 1.22
CA GLY A 78 14.67 3.89 -0.23
C GLY A 78 14.15 2.55 -0.72
N LEU A 79 14.48 1.46 -0.03
CA LEU A 79 13.94 0.13 -0.37
C LEU A 79 12.42 0.08 -0.18
N ALA A 80 11.87 0.68 0.87
CA ALA A 80 10.42 0.76 1.05
C ALA A 80 9.74 1.58 -0.06
N LEU A 81 10.32 2.72 -0.47
CA LEU A 81 9.82 3.51 -1.59
C LEU A 81 9.87 2.78 -2.93
N LEU A 82 10.94 2.01 -3.18
CA LEU A 82 11.07 1.18 -4.38
C LEU A 82 10.01 0.08 -4.44
N TYR A 83 9.51 -0.38 -3.30
CA TYR A 83 8.41 -1.34 -3.25
C TYR A 83 7.05 -0.68 -3.45
N PHE A 84 6.80 0.44 -2.77
CA PHE A 84 5.58 1.24 -2.94
C PHE A 84 5.67 2.17 -4.14
N ASN A 85 6.21 1.68 -5.25
CA ASN A 85 6.42 2.41 -6.50
C ASN A 85 5.09 2.58 -7.29
N PRO A 86 5.08 3.23 -8.47
CA PRO A 86 3.88 3.39 -9.30
C PRO A 86 3.10 2.10 -9.59
N LEU A 87 3.78 0.96 -9.73
CA LEU A 87 3.14 -0.34 -9.97
C LEU A 87 2.32 -0.80 -8.76
N TRP A 88 2.74 -0.44 -7.54
CA TRP A 88 1.96 -0.70 -6.33
C TRP A 88 0.59 -0.01 -6.40
N VAL A 89 0.58 1.27 -6.77
CA VAL A 89 -0.64 2.07 -6.93
C VAL A 89 -1.48 1.51 -8.06
N ALA A 90 -0.87 1.26 -9.23
CA ALA A 90 -1.56 0.69 -10.38
C ALA A 90 -2.21 -0.66 -10.07
N ARG A 91 -1.55 -1.51 -9.27
CA ARG A 91 -2.10 -2.79 -8.83
C ARG A 91 -3.33 -2.64 -7.93
N HIS A 92 -3.34 -1.66 -7.05
CA HIS A 92 -4.50 -1.37 -6.22
C HIS A 92 -5.69 -0.92 -7.08
N LEU A 93 -5.45 0.00 -8.02
CA LEU A 93 -6.45 0.46 -8.98
C LEU A 93 -6.97 -0.67 -9.87
N PHE A 94 -6.09 -1.59 -10.28
CA PHE A 94 -6.48 -2.78 -11.03
C PHE A 94 -7.52 -3.63 -10.28
N PHE A 95 -7.30 -3.92 -8.99
CA PHE A 95 -8.29 -4.67 -8.20
C PHE A 95 -9.62 -3.94 -8.07
N ILE A 96 -9.61 -2.61 -7.93
CA ILE A 96 -10.83 -1.80 -7.93
C ILE A 96 -11.56 -1.94 -9.28
N LYS A 97 -10.88 -1.72 -10.41
CA LYS A 97 -11.48 -1.81 -11.75
C LYS A 97 -12.04 -3.21 -12.05
N VAL A 98 -11.32 -4.26 -11.66
CA VAL A 98 -11.81 -5.65 -11.75
C VAL A 98 -13.08 -5.84 -10.91
N SER A 99 -13.08 -5.35 -9.67
CA SER A 99 -14.25 -5.48 -8.78
C SER A 99 -15.47 -4.69 -9.24
N MET A 100 -15.26 -3.63 -10.01
CA MET A 100 -16.32 -2.82 -10.62
C MET A 100 -16.75 -3.33 -11.99
N LEU A 101 -16.20 -4.46 -12.46
CA LEU A 101 -16.46 -5.05 -13.78
C LEU A 101 -16.13 -4.11 -14.95
N GLN A 102 -15.24 -3.15 -14.74
CA GLN A 102 -14.83 -2.15 -15.73
C GLN A 102 -13.70 -2.68 -16.62
N TRP A 103 -13.87 -3.87 -17.19
CA TRP A 103 -12.82 -4.57 -17.96
C TRP A 103 -12.28 -3.75 -19.14
N ASN A 104 -13.15 -2.97 -19.79
CA ASN A 104 -12.79 -2.10 -20.92
C ASN A 104 -11.91 -0.90 -20.50
N GLU A 105 -11.92 -0.54 -19.21
CA GLU A 105 -11.11 0.55 -18.66
C GLU A 105 -9.76 0.06 -18.11
N ILE A 106 -9.53 -1.27 -18.12
CA ILE A 106 -8.24 -1.87 -17.73
C ILE A 106 -7.25 -1.71 -18.89
N ALA A 107 -6.90 -0.46 -19.18
CA ALA A 107 -5.74 -0.14 -19.99
C ALA A 107 -4.52 -0.10 -19.07
N VAL A 108 -3.68 -1.13 -19.14
CA VAL A 108 -2.48 -1.28 -18.29
C VAL A 108 -1.62 -0.01 -18.29
N ILE A 109 -1.45 0.60 -19.46
CA ILE A 109 -0.69 1.85 -19.62
C ILE A 109 -1.35 3.01 -18.85
N SER A 110 -2.68 3.12 -18.90
CA SER A 110 -3.42 4.16 -18.16
C SER A 110 -3.28 3.98 -16.65
N LEU A 111 -3.43 2.76 -16.13
CA LEU A 111 -3.26 2.47 -14.71
C LEU A 111 -1.84 2.78 -14.22
N ILE A 112 -0.83 2.46 -15.01
CA ILE A 112 0.57 2.79 -14.71
C ILE A 112 0.78 4.30 -14.73
N ASN A 113 0.21 5.03 -15.70
CA ASN A 113 0.31 6.49 -15.76
C ASN A 113 -0.35 7.15 -14.55
N ILE A 114 -1.57 6.74 -14.18
CA ILE A 114 -2.23 7.22 -12.96
C ILE A 114 -1.35 6.91 -11.75
N GLY A 115 -0.87 5.66 -11.62
CA GLY A 115 0.02 5.27 -10.55
C GLY A 115 1.32 6.09 -10.49
N PHE A 116 1.86 6.47 -11.65
CA PHE A 116 3.07 7.27 -11.77
C PHE A 116 2.86 8.72 -11.30
N TYR A 117 1.83 9.39 -11.82
CA TYR A 117 1.52 10.76 -11.42
C TYR A 117 1.09 10.84 -9.95
N SER A 118 0.25 9.91 -9.49
CA SER A 118 -0.10 9.81 -8.07
C SER A 118 1.15 9.57 -7.23
N PHE A 119 2.07 8.69 -7.64
CA PHE A 119 3.30 8.50 -6.89
C PHE A 119 4.14 9.77 -6.84
N LEU A 120 4.38 10.45 -7.98
CA LEU A 120 5.19 11.66 -8.06
C LEU A 120 4.69 12.77 -7.14
N VAL A 121 3.38 13.05 -7.17
CA VAL A 121 2.76 14.07 -6.30
C VAL A 121 2.95 13.73 -4.82
N ASN A 122 3.00 12.44 -4.49
CA ASN A 122 3.05 11.97 -3.11
C ASN A 122 4.44 11.59 -2.63
N ILE A 123 5.48 11.71 -3.46
CA ILE A 123 6.87 11.42 -3.06
C ILE A 123 7.22 12.09 -1.73
N PRO A 124 6.96 13.39 -1.49
CA PRO A 124 7.36 14.03 -0.23
C PRO A 124 6.73 13.36 1.00
N ILE A 125 5.43 13.10 0.93
CA ILE A 125 4.67 12.46 2.02
C ILE A 125 5.10 10.99 2.18
N ALA A 126 5.23 10.27 1.07
CA ALA A 126 5.63 8.88 1.04
C ALA A 126 7.05 8.68 1.60
N VAL A 127 7.98 9.59 1.31
CA VAL A 127 9.35 9.56 1.87
C VAL A 127 9.31 9.72 3.39
N ILE A 128 8.58 10.71 3.89
CA ILE A 128 8.45 10.97 5.33
C ILE A 128 7.80 9.77 6.03
N ALA A 129 6.66 9.30 5.52
CA ALA A 129 5.94 8.18 6.10
C ALA A 129 6.80 6.90 6.11
N ASN A 130 7.45 6.57 5.00
CA ASN A 130 8.33 5.39 4.94
C ASN A 130 9.57 5.56 5.83
N TYR A 131 10.11 6.76 5.98
CA TYR A 131 11.21 7.01 6.90
C TYR A 131 10.79 6.70 8.35
N LEU A 132 9.64 7.21 8.79
CA LEU A 132 9.11 6.98 10.14
C LEU A 132 8.80 5.49 10.35
N ILE A 133 8.08 4.86 9.41
CA ILE A 133 7.69 3.44 9.51
C ILE A 133 8.91 2.54 9.56
N GLN A 134 9.91 2.75 8.69
CA GLN A 134 11.05 1.83 8.61
C GLN A 134 12.07 2.01 9.73
N ASN A 135 12.17 3.19 10.33
CA ASN A 135 13.21 3.51 11.29
C ASN A 135 12.73 3.64 12.73
N GLN A 136 11.49 4.06 12.96
CA GLN A 136 10.94 4.30 14.30
C GLN A 136 9.95 3.21 14.72
N VAL A 137 9.26 2.57 13.78
CA VAL A 137 8.29 1.52 14.09
C VAL A 137 8.98 0.15 14.15
N ASN A 138 8.75 -0.57 15.25
CA ASN A 138 9.23 -1.95 15.41
C ASN A 138 8.67 -2.83 14.29
N LEU A 139 9.48 -3.74 13.75
CA LEU A 139 9.15 -4.63 12.64
C LEU A 139 7.77 -5.32 12.80
N LYS A 140 7.40 -5.73 14.01
CA LYS A 140 6.09 -6.38 14.31
C LYS A 140 4.87 -5.49 14.07
N TRP A 141 5.06 -4.17 14.04
CA TRP A 141 4.01 -3.16 13.86
C TRP A 141 4.11 -2.41 12.52
N ARG A 142 5.19 -2.59 11.75
CA ARG A 142 5.39 -1.85 10.49
C ARG A 142 4.29 -2.11 9.47
N PHE A 143 3.80 -3.35 9.37
CA PHE A 143 2.69 -3.67 8.48
C PHE A 143 1.42 -2.88 8.85
N LEU A 144 1.10 -2.81 10.15
CA LEU A 144 -0.05 -2.03 10.64
C LEU A 144 0.11 -0.56 10.28
N ALA A 145 1.26 0.05 10.60
CA ALA A 145 1.53 1.45 10.30
C ALA A 145 1.47 1.75 8.79
N SER A 146 2.01 0.86 7.96
CA SER A 146 1.99 0.98 6.50
C SER A 146 0.59 0.82 5.90
N ALA A 147 -0.22 -0.09 6.44
CA ALA A 147 -1.60 -0.29 6.01
C ALA A 147 -2.46 0.94 6.36
N ILE A 148 -2.30 1.50 7.57
CA ILE A 148 -2.99 2.73 7.99
C ILE A 148 -2.61 3.88 7.06
N PHE A 149 -1.31 4.07 6.79
CA PHE A 149 -0.86 5.09 5.86
C PHE A 149 -1.48 4.91 4.47
N SER A 150 -1.52 3.68 3.95
CA SER A 150 -2.13 3.39 2.65
C SER A 150 -3.63 3.69 2.62
N ALA A 151 -4.36 3.35 3.69
CA ALA A 151 -5.78 3.66 3.81
C ALA A 151 -6.04 5.18 3.84
N LEU A 152 -5.22 5.93 4.59
CA LEU A 152 -5.29 7.39 4.61
C LEU A 152 -5.01 8.00 3.23
N MET A 153 -4.03 7.45 2.49
CA MET A 153 -3.74 7.90 1.13
C MET A 153 -4.91 7.65 0.17
N ALA A 154 -5.58 6.49 0.27
CA ALA A 154 -6.77 6.20 -0.54
C ALA A 154 -7.91 7.21 -0.29
N ILE A 155 -8.16 7.53 0.98
CA ILE A 155 -9.15 8.54 1.37
C ILE A 155 -8.74 9.92 0.85
N TYR A 156 -7.47 10.31 1.04
CA TYR A 156 -6.93 11.57 0.53
C TYR A 156 -7.09 11.71 -0.99
N TYR A 157 -6.83 10.65 -1.76
CA TYR A 157 -7.05 10.67 -3.21
C TYR A 157 -8.51 10.83 -3.58
N ALA A 158 -9.42 10.13 -2.90
CA ALA A 158 -10.85 10.29 -3.14
C ALA A 158 -11.33 11.72 -2.85
N MET A 159 -10.91 12.30 -1.71
CA MET A 159 -11.22 13.69 -1.37
C MET A 159 -10.65 14.67 -2.39
N SER A 160 -9.40 14.46 -2.81
CA SER A 160 -8.74 15.33 -3.80
C SER A 160 -9.44 15.25 -5.15
N ALA A 161 -9.88 14.06 -5.57
CA ALA A 161 -10.63 13.88 -6.80
C ALA A 161 -11.96 14.65 -6.79
N VAL A 162 -12.68 14.69 -5.65
CA VAL A 162 -13.95 15.43 -5.53
C VAL A 162 -13.77 16.94 -5.39
N TRP A 163 -12.74 17.39 -4.66
CA TRP A 163 -12.54 18.82 -4.40
C TRP A 163 -11.90 19.59 -5.54
N PHE A 164 -11.18 18.91 -6.43
CA PHE A 164 -10.44 19.52 -7.54
C PHE A 164 -10.90 19.04 -8.92
N SER A 165 -12.05 18.35 -9.00
CA SER A 165 -12.75 18.02 -10.25
C SER A 165 -13.61 19.17 -10.76
#